data_AF-A0A2D7I4K8-F1
#
_entry.id   AF-A0A2D7I4K8-F1
#
_cell.length_a   1.000
_cell.length_b   1.000
_cell.length_c   1.000
_cell.angle_alpha   90.00
_cell.angle_beta   90.00
_cell.angle_gamma   90.00
#
_symmetry.space_group_name_H-M   'P 1'
#
loop_
_entity.id
_entity.type
_entity.pdbx_description
1 polymer ?
#
loop_
_entity_poly.entity_id
_entity_poly.type
_entity_poly.pdbx_seq_one_letter_code
_entity_poly.pdbx_strand_id
1 'polypeptide(L)' 'MKGLRIAGTFFLVLLLLISTAAWAVEGDCDGSGKIDDLDQDTLLSALNTPVEQSSLTNCDYDADGVIGMDDVAAHLSTKK' A
#
# COMPACT_ATOMS: atom_id res chain seq x y z
N MET A 1 -1.65 -5.55 -54.35
CA MET A 1 -2.64 -4.45 -54.30
C MET A 1 -3.35 -4.52 -52.96
N LYS A 2 -3.32 -3.42 -52.20
CA LYS A 2 -4.35 -2.89 -51.26
C LYS A 2 -4.97 -3.81 -50.19
N GLY A 3 -4.90 -3.34 -48.94
CA GLY A 3 -5.79 -3.69 -47.81
C GLY A 3 -5.05 -3.62 -46.47
N LEU A 4 -4.79 -2.45 -45.86
CA LEU A 4 -5.70 -1.61 -45.05
C LEU A 4 -5.95 -2.14 -43.60
N ARG A 5 -5.09 -1.65 -42.69
CA ARG A 5 -5.27 -1.13 -41.30
C ARG A 5 -6.05 -1.91 -40.22
N ILE A 6 -5.68 -1.59 -38.97
CA ILE A 6 -6.20 -1.99 -37.63
C ILE A 6 -5.34 -3.15 -37.07
N ALA A 7 -4.60 -3.04 -35.97
CA ALA A 7 -4.89 -2.33 -34.72
C ALA A 7 -3.60 -1.81 -34.07
N GLY A 8 -3.34 -0.51 -34.21
CA GLY A 8 -2.33 0.22 -33.46
C GLY A 8 -2.78 0.63 -32.05
N THR A 9 -3.59 -0.18 -31.37
CA THR A 9 -4.23 0.21 -30.10
C THR A 9 -4.13 -0.81 -28.97
N PHE A 10 -3.48 -1.97 -29.18
CA PHE A 10 -3.33 -2.97 -28.11
C PHE A 10 -1.95 -2.97 -27.43
N PHE A 11 -1.01 -2.14 -27.90
CA PHE A 11 0.34 -2.11 -27.31
C PHE A 11 0.51 -1.03 -26.22
N LEU A 12 -0.47 -0.13 -26.04
CA LEU A 12 -0.34 1.00 -25.12
C LEU A 12 -1.00 0.78 -23.74
N VAL A 13 -1.72 -0.32 -23.53
CA VAL A 13 -2.44 -0.58 -22.25
C VAL A 13 -1.73 -1.63 -21.39
N LEU A 14 -0.75 -2.35 -21.94
CA LEU A 14 -0.07 -3.44 -21.21
C LEU A 14 1.12 -2.95 -20.35
N LEU A 15 1.49 -1.67 -20.41
CA LEU A 15 2.70 -1.14 -19.77
C LEU A 15 2.48 -0.48 -18.38
N LEU A 16 1.26 -0.50 -17.83
CA LEU A 16 0.93 0.23 -16.60
C LEU A 16 0.65 -0.65 -15.37
N LEU A 17 0.78 -1.97 -15.49
CA LEU A 17 0.65 -2.90 -14.36
C LEU A 17 2.01 -3.52 -14.04
N ILE A 18 3.01 -2.66 -13.81
CA ILE A 18 4.17 -3.09 -13.04
C ILE A 18 3.69 -3.12 -11.59
N SER A 19 2.94 -4.17 -11.21
CA SER A 19 2.80 -4.51 -9.80
C SER A 19 4.20 -4.90 -9.33
N THR A 20 4.97 -3.89 -8.92
CA THR A 20 6.08 -4.12 -8.01
C THR A 20 5.44 -4.83 -6.83
N ALA A 21 5.79 -6.10 -6.63
CA ALA A 21 5.43 -6.78 -5.40
C ALA A 21 5.91 -5.87 -4.27
N ALA A 22 4.96 -5.24 -3.57
CA ALA A 22 5.25 -4.46 -2.38
C ALA A 22 5.85 -5.45 -1.40
N TRP A 23 7.17 -5.36 -1.21
CA TRP A 23 7.77 -5.96 -0.03
C TRP A 23 7.08 -5.27 1.14
N ALA A 24 6.66 -6.00 2.15
CA ALA A 24 6.07 -5.41 3.34
C ALA A 24 7.13 -4.49 3.98
N VAL A 25 7.09 -3.20 3.63
CA VAL A 25 7.95 -2.17 4.20
C VAL A 25 7.26 -1.77 5.49
N GLU A 26 8.01 -1.78 6.59
CA GLU A 26 7.50 -1.32 7.88
C GLU A 26 7.01 0.13 7.73
N GLY A 27 5.73 0.37 8.03
CA GLY A 27 5.08 1.66 7.85
C GLY A 27 4.47 1.96 6.47
N ASP A 28 4.61 1.09 5.47
CA ASP A 28 3.90 1.16 4.17
C ASP A 28 2.55 0.43 4.26
N CYS A 29 1.59 1.09 4.88
CA CYS A 29 0.32 0.53 5.29
C CYS A 29 -0.69 0.46 4.15
N ASP A 30 -0.53 1.30 3.12
CA ASP A 30 -1.33 1.23 1.90
C ASP A 30 -0.72 0.31 0.81
N GLY A 31 0.52 -0.17 1.04
CA GLY A 31 1.23 -1.08 0.14
C GLY A 31 1.69 -0.41 -1.15
N SER A 32 1.82 0.91 -1.17
CA SER A 32 2.28 1.70 -2.32
C SER A 32 3.80 1.65 -2.51
N GLY A 33 4.55 1.13 -1.54
CA GLY A 33 6.01 1.11 -1.51
C GLY A 33 6.61 2.44 -1.03
N LYS A 34 5.79 3.31 -0.41
CA LYS A 34 6.20 4.58 0.17
C LYS A 34 5.71 4.65 1.61
N ILE A 35 6.29 5.58 2.37
CA ILE A 35 5.81 5.92 3.72
C ILE A 35 5.40 7.39 3.66
N ASP A 36 4.11 7.64 3.53
CA ASP A 36 3.52 8.96 3.36
C ASP A 36 2.18 9.14 4.10
N ASP A 37 1.41 10.17 3.75
CA ASP A 37 0.16 10.52 4.45
C ASP A 37 -0.96 9.50 4.21
N LEU A 38 -0.92 8.74 3.12
CA LEU A 38 -1.90 7.69 2.84
C LEU A 38 -1.76 6.50 3.81
N ASP A 39 -0.53 6.21 4.25
CA ASP A 39 -0.29 5.17 5.26
C ASP A 39 -0.89 5.55 6.60
N GLN A 40 -0.77 6.83 6.98
CA GLN A 40 -1.37 7.35 8.19
C GLN A 40 -2.90 7.29 8.13
N ASP A 41 -3.51 7.69 7.01
CA ASP A 41 -4.95 7.58 6.80
C ASP A 41 -5.41 6.12 6.88
N THR A 42 -4.61 5.20 6.33
CA THR A 42 -4.87 3.76 6.38
C THR A 42 -4.81 3.23 7.82
N LEU A 43 -3.79 3.58 8.61
CA LEU A 43 -3.74 3.27 10.06
C LEU A 43 -4.97 3.78 10.80
N LEU A 44 -5.31 5.06 10.61
CA LEU A 44 -6.42 5.71 11.30
C LEU A 44 -7.76 5.06 10.95
N SER A 45 -7.92 4.57 9.73
CA SER A 45 -9.12 3.84 9.30
C SER A 45 -9.23 2.44 9.92
N ALA A 46 -8.11 1.85 10.33
CA ALA A 46 -8.01 0.49 10.85
C ALA A 46 -7.94 0.42 12.39
N LEU A 47 -8.15 1.54 13.09
CA LEU A 47 -8.06 1.56 14.55
C LEU A 47 -9.01 0.57 15.22
N ASN A 48 -8.50 -0.05 16.29
CA ASN A 48 -9.18 -1.09 17.07
C ASN A 48 -9.51 -2.34 16.26
N THR A 49 -8.79 -2.58 15.16
CA THR A 49 -8.93 -3.82 14.39
C THR A 49 -7.77 -4.76 14.67
N PRO A 50 -8.03 -6.07 14.85
CA PRO A 50 -6.96 -7.05 14.88
C PRO A 50 -6.18 -7.02 13.56
N VAL A 51 -4.86 -7.08 13.67
CA VAL A 51 -3.92 -6.97 12.54
C VAL A 51 -4.18 -8.04 11.46
N GLU A 52 -4.54 -9.25 11.87
CA GLU A 52 -4.91 -10.36 10.98
C GLU A 52 -6.14 -10.06 10.10
N GLN A 53 -7.02 -9.13 10.52
CA GLN A 53 -8.22 -8.75 9.77
C GLN A 53 -7.94 -7.63 8.76
N SER A 54 -6.97 -6.76 9.05
CA SER A 54 -6.61 -5.62 8.21
C SER A 54 -5.44 -5.91 7.28
N SER A 55 -4.71 -7.02 7.48
CA SER A 55 -3.46 -7.33 6.78
C SER A 55 -2.37 -6.27 6.96
N LEU A 56 -2.44 -5.50 8.05
CA LEU A 56 -1.54 -4.38 8.37
C LEU A 56 -0.39 -4.81 9.30
N THR A 57 0.12 -6.03 9.16
CA THR A 57 1.16 -6.59 10.06
C THR A 57 2.44 -5.77 10.07
N ASN A 58 2.74 -5.09 8.97
CA ASN A 58 3.88 -4.17 8.85
C ASN A 58 3.63 -2.79 9.49
N CYS A 59 2.47 -2.58 10.09
CA CYS A 59 2.01 -1.34 10.69
C CYS A 59 1.53 -1.52 12.14
N ASP A 60 1.70 -2.71 12.70
CA ASP A 60 1.64 -3.04 14.12
C ASP A 60 3.04 -2.87 14.71
N TYR A 61 3.34 -1.65 15.15
CA TYR A 61 4.67 -1.21 15.55
C TYR A 61 5.08 -1.74 16.92
N ASP A 62 4.12 -1.92 17.84
CA ASP A 62 4.39 -2.47 19.16
C ASP A 62 4.16 -4.00 19.24
N ALA A 63 3.66 -4.60 18.15
CA ALA A 63 3.45 -6.03 17.98
C ALA A 63 2.45 -6.61 18.99
N ASP A 64 1.45 -5.83 19.41
CA ASP A 64 0.41 -6.26 20.33
C ASP A 64 -0.74 -7.03 19.64
N GLY A 65 -0.76 -7.04 18.31
CA GLY A 65 -1.72 -7.74 17.46
C GLY A 65 -2.99 -6.94 17.13
N VAL A 66 -3.07 -5.66 17.52
CA VAL A 66 -4.20 -4.76 17.26
C VAL A 66 -3.69 -3.41 16.78
N ILE A 67 -4.25 -2.88 15.69
CA ILE A 67 -3.92 -1.52 15.25
C ILE A 67 -4.50 -0.50 16.24
N GLY A 68 -3.62 0.19 16.96
CA GLY A 68 -3.93 1.12 18.05
C GLY A 68 -3.37 2.53 17.86
N MET A 69 -3.53 3.35 18.90
CA MET A 69 -2.96 4.70 18.93
C MET A 69 -1.46 4.73 19.11
N ASP A 70 -0.91 3.70 19.74
CA ASP A 70 0.53 3.56 19.92
C ASP A 70 1.22 3.34 18.56
N ASP A 71 0.59 2.60 17.63
CA ASP A 71 1.03 2.47 16.24
C ASP A 71 1.00 3.78 15.46
N VAL A 72 -0.05 4.58 15.64
CA VAL A 72 -0.15 5.90 14.98
C VAL A 72 0.94 6.83 15.49
N ALA A 73 1.20 6.83 16.79
CA ALA A 73 2.27 7.63 17.38
C ALA A 73 3.65 7.16 16.87
N ALA A 74 3.86 5.84 16.76
CA ALA A 74 5.06 5.26 16.19
C ALA A 74 5.24 5.66 14.70
N HIS A 75 4.20 5.54 13.88
CA HIS A 75 4.21 5.93 12.47
C HIS A 75 4.56 7.43 12.27
N LEU A 76 4.07 8.31 13.13
CA LEU A 76 4.45 9.73 13.08
C LEU A 76 5.93 9.99 13.40
N SER A 77 6.57 9.08 14.14
CA SER A 77 7.99 9.18 14.47
C SER A 77 8.91 8.68 13.34
N THR A 78 8.38 7.87 12.42
CA THR A 78 9.12 7.32 11.26
C THR A 78 9.12 8.26 10.07
N LYS A 79 8.16 9.19 9.98
CA LYS A 79 8.18 10.34 9.04
C LYS A 79 9.27 11.35 9.44
N LYS A 80 10.53 11.09 9.06
CA LYS A 80 11.65 12.04 9.17
C LYS A 80 12.26 12.35 7.81
#